data_AF-A0A5N6L0W6-F1
#
_entry.id   AF-A0A5N6L0W6-F1
#
_cell.length_a   1.000
_cell.length_b   1.000
_cell.length_c   1.000
_cell.angle_alpha   90.00
_cell.angle_beta   90.00
_cell.angle_gamma   90.00
#
_symmetry.space_group_name_H-M   'P 1'
#
loop_
_entity.id
_entity.type
_entity.pdbx_description
1 polymer ?
#
loop_
_entity_poly.entity_id
_entity_poly.type
_entity_poly.pdbx_seq_one_letter_code
_entity_poly.pdbx_strand_id
1 'polypeptide(L)'
;MAQQVVNPDEQVVLGEEIDHVRLITLNRPRQLNVISSTVVSLLAEYLEKWEKDDKAELVIIKGAGRAFSAGGDLKMFYDGRNTKDSCLEVVYRMYWLCYHIHTYKKTQVALVHGISMGGGASLMVPMKFSVVTEKTVFATPEASIGFHSDCGFSYMHSHLPGGLGEFLALTGARLNGKELVVAGLATHFVPSEKLPELEKRLISLNSGNKNAVKSAIEEFSVEVQLDEDSVLNKKSIIDECFSKDTVEEIIKSFEAEASKEGNGWIGAVLKGLKRSSPAGLKITLRSIREGRKQTLAESLKKEFRLTMNILRTTISEDVYEGIRALTIDKDNAPKWSPPSLDKVDDEKVDLVFQPFKEDLELQIAEKEENRWHGKYETTSYATSALTAKAK
;
A
#
# COMPACT_ATOMS: atom_id res chain seq x y z
N MET A 1 17.26 -35.33 -6.33
CA MET A 1 16.02 -35.03 -5.58
C MET A 1 15.04 -34.46 -6.58
N ALA A 2 13.90 -35.11 -6.80
CA ALA A 2 12.91 -34.64 -7.76
C ALA A 2 12.32 -33.32 -7.25
N GLN A 3 12.43 -32.25 -8.05
CA GLN A 3 11.66 -31.04 -7.83
C GLN A 3 10.19 -31.44 -7.83
N GLN A 4 9.49 -31.25 -6.71
CA GLN A 4 8.03 -31.30 -6.70
C GLN A 4 7.55 -30.26 -7.71
N VAL A 5 7.02 -30.73 -8.83
CA VAL A 5 6.31 -29.88 -9.79
C VAL A 5 5.00 -29.51 -9.10
N VAL A 6 5.03 -28.41 -8.34
CA VAL A 6 3.82 -27.83 -7.75
C VAL A 6 2.95 -27.34 -8.90
N ASN A 7 1.67 -27.68 -8.88
CA ASN A 7 0.72 -27.25 -9.89
C ASN A 7 0.70 -25.71 -9.96
N PRO A 8 0.92 -25.08 -11.13
CA PRO A 8 0.85 -23.62 -11.27
C PRO A 8 -0.47 -23.01 -10.77
N ASP A 9 -1.56 -23.77 -10.82
CA ASP A 9 -2.87 -23.34 -10.30
C ASP A 9 -2.93 -23.25 -8.76
N GLU A 10 -1.98 -23.84 -8.05
CA GLU A 10 -1.87 -23.81 -6.58
C GLU A 10 -0.86 -22.76 -6.08
N GLN A 11 0.03 -22.27 -6.95
CA GLN A 11 1.03 -21.26 -6.57
C GLN A 11 0.42 -19.87 -6.51
N VAL A 12 0.49 -19.23 -5.35
CA VAL A 12 -0.05 -17.89 -5.11
C VAL A 12 0.77 -16.76 -5.71
N VAL A 13 2.04 -17.04 -6.04
CA VAL A 13 2.95 -16.16 -6.78
C VAL A 13 3.74 -17.05 -7.74
N LEU A 14 3.80 -16.67 -9.01
CA LEU A 14 4.63 -17.32 -10.03
C LEU A 14 5.88 -16.47 -10.26
N GLY A 15 7.06 -17.08 -10.17
CA GLY A 15 8.33 -16.46 -10.52
C GLY A 15 8.93 -17.14 -11.75
N GLU A 16 9.12 -16.39 -12.83
CA GLU A 16 9.70 -16.88 -14.09
C GLU A 16 11.03 -16.19 -14.36
N GLU A 17 12.04 -16.96 -14.78
CA GLU A 17 13.37 -16.47 -15.13
C GLU A 17 13.57 -16.62 -16.64
N ILE A 18 13.55 -15.50 -17.37
CA ILE A 18 13.64 -15.46 -18.84
C ILE A 18 14.86 -14.62 -19.21
N ASP A 19 15.97 -15.28 -19.54
CA ASP A 19 17.25 -14.63 -19.82
C ASP A 19 17.64 -13.61 -18.73
N HIS A 20 17.66 -12.30 -19.04
CA HIS A 20 17.95 -11.21 -18.09
C HIS A 20 16.72 -10.61 -17.39
N VAL A 21 15.54 -11.14 -17.67
CA VAL A 21 14.26 -10.68 -17.14
C VAL A 21 13.76 -11.65 -16.08
N ARG A 22 13.16 -11.10 -15.02
CA ARG A 22 12.50 -11.84 -13.96
C ARG A 22 11.05 -11.37 -13.87
N LEU A 23 10.10 -12.27 -14.10
CA LEU A 23 8.69 -11.96 -14.12
C LEU A 23 8.01 -12.54 -12.89
N ILE A 24 7.38 -11.68 -12.09
CA ILE A 24 6.53 -12.03 -10.96
C ILE A 24 5.09 -11.86 -11.38
N THR A 25 4.29 -12.91 -11.25
CA THR A 25 2.84 -12.86 -11.40
C THR A 25 2.17 -13.16 -10.06
N LEU A 26 1.44 -12.19 -9.49
CA LEU A 26 0.53 -12.44 -8.37
C LEU A 26 -0.64 -13.28 -8.89
N ASN A 27 -0.81 -14.49 -8.35
CA ASN A 27 -1.63 -15.53 -8.97
C ASN A 27 -2.76 -16.03 -8.05
N ARG A 28 -3.54 -15.08 -7.50
CA ARG A 28 -4.79 -15.36 -6.78
C ARG A 28 -5.98 -14.61 -7.42
N PRO A 29 -6.25 -14.78 -8.73
CA PRO A 29 -7.17 -13.92 -9.48
C PRO A 29 -8.61 -13.94 -8.92
N ARG A 30 -9.06 -15.07 -8.38
CA ARG A 30 -10.39 -15.22 -7.75
C ARG A 30 -10.55 -14.37 -6.49
N GLN A 31 -9.44 -14.08 -5.80
CA GLN A 31 -9.37 -13.27 -4.60
C GLN A 31 -8.75 -11.90 -4.89
N LEU A 32 -8.73 -11.46 -6.15
CA LEU A 32 -8.16 -10.17 -6.56
C LEU A 32 -6.69 -9.99 -6.15
N ASN A 33 -5.92 -11.07 -6.13
CA ASN A 33 -4.48 -11.05 -5.83
C ASN A 33 -4.15 -10.42 -4.46
N VAL A 34 -4.95 -10.71 -3.43
CA VAL A 34 -4.68 -10.28 -2.05
C VAL A 34 -3.35 -10.83 -1.51
N ILE A 35 -2.65 -9.96 -0.78
CA ILE A 35 -1.33 -10.18 -0.19
C ILE A 35 -1.50 -10.92 1.13
N SER A 36 -1.23 -12.23 1.12
CA SER A 36 -1.15 -13.07 2.32
C SER A 36 0.30 -13.22 2.80
N SER A 37 0.48 -13.83 3.98
CA SER A 37 1.82 -14.18 4.50
C SER A 37 2.68 -14.96 3.50
N THR A 38 2.09 -15.89 2.75
CA THR A 38 2.80 -16.66 1.72
C THR A 38 3.25 -15.77 0.57
N VAL A 39 2.39 -14.85 0.10
CA VAL A 39 2.74 -13.89 -0.96
C VAL A 39 3.91 -13.01 -0.51
N VAL A 40 3.85 -12.44 0.70
CA VAL A 40 4.94 -11.60 1.24
C VAL A 40 6.25 -12.38 1.30
N SER A 41 6.21 -13.62 1.78
CA SER A 41 7.41 -14.45 1.92
C SER A 41 8.04 -14.78 0.56
N LEU A 42 7.23 -15.17 -0.43
CA LEU A 42 7.71 -15.47 -1.78
C LEU A 42 8.25 -14.24 -2.50
N LEU A 43 7.59 -13.09 -2.37
CA LEU A 43 8.08 -11.83 -2.95
C LEU A 43 9.43 -11.44 -2.35
N ALA A 44 9.59 -11.54 -1.02
CA ALA A 44 10.85 -11.27 -0.35
C ALA A 44 11.97 -12.22 -0.82
N GLU A 45 11.67 -13.52 -0.93
CA GLU A 45 12.63 -14.52 -1.43
C GLU A 45 13.07 -14.22 -2.87
N TYR A 46 12.11 -13.98 -3.78
CA TYR A 46 12.43 -13.69 -5.18
C TYR A 46 13.24 -12.41 -5.33
N LEU A 47 12.82 -11.32 -4.68
CA LEU A 47 13.52 -10.04 -4.79
C LEU A 47 14.93 -10.12 -4.18
N GLU A 48 15.11 -10.80 -3.05
CA GLU A 48 16.44 -10.98 -2.48
C GLU A 48 17.34 -11.85 -3.38
N LYS A 49 16.82 -12.98 -3.85
CA LYS A 49 17.53 -13.89 -4.75
C LYS A 49 17.99 -13.14 -6.00
N TRP A 50 17.05 -12.44 -6.64
CA TRP A 50 17.31 -11.81 -7.93
C TRP A 50 18.11 -10.55 -7.82
N GLU A 51 18.09 -9.80 -6.70
CA GLU A 51 18.99 -8.66 -6.56
C GLU A 51 20.46 -9.10 -6.51
N LYS A 52 20.75 -10.30 -6.00
CA LYS A 52 22.10 -10.90 -5.93
C LYS A 52 22.54 -11.61 -7.22
N ASP A 53 21.61 -11.89 -8.13
CA ASP A 53 21.88 -12.64 -9.37
C ASP A 53 22.27 -11.69 -10.52
N ASP A 54 23.54 -11.67 -10.93
CA ASP A 54 24.01 -10.81 -12.04
C ASP A 54 23.27 -11.02 -13.36
N LYS A 55 22.60 -12.16 -13.56
CA LYS A 55 21.75 -12.35 -14.75
C LYS A 55 20.43 -11.61 -14.64
N ALA A 56 19.88 -11.38 -13.45
CA ALA A 56 18.66 -10.61 -13.32
C ALA A 56 18.97 -9.13 -13.51
N GLU A 57 18.49 -8.49 -14.57
CA GLU A 57 18.68 -7.06 -14.80
C GLU A 57 17.37 -6.27 -14.71
N LEU A 58 16.26 -6.89 -15.13
CA LEU A 58 14.92 -6.32 -15.14
C LEU A 58 13.97 -7.21 -14.33
N VAL A 59 13.25 -6.62 -13.38
CA VAL A 59 12.15 -7.29 -12.66
C VAL A 59 10.83 -6.69 -13.08
N ILE A 60 9.90 -7.52 -13.52
CA ILE A 60 8.54 -7.14 -13.90
C ILE A 60 7.58 -7.76 -12.88
N ILE A 61 6.66 -6.97 -12.32
CA ILE A 61 5.58 -7.47 -11.46
C ILE A 61 4.23 -7.20 -12.13
N LYS A 62 3.38 -8.23 -12.21
CA LYS A 62 2.00 -8.13 -12.70
C LYS A 62 1.03 -8.95 -11.83
N GLY A 63 -0.26 -8.70 -12.00
CA GLY A 63 -1.33 -9.52 -11.41
C GLY A 63 -2.02 -10.37 -12.46
N ALA A 64 -2.36 -11.61 -12.10
CA ALA A 64 -3.21 -12.47 -12.93
C ALA A 64 -4.66 -12.00 -12.90
N GLY A 65 -5.36 -12.09 -14.04
CA GLY A 65 -6.77 -11.78 -14.14
C GLY A 65 -7.09 -10.28 -14.08
N ARG A 66 -8.15 -9.92 -13.33
CA ARG A 66 -8.77 -8.58 -13.40
C ARG A 66 -8.24 -7.54 -12.42
N ALA A 67 -7.23 -7.87 -11.64
CA ALA A 67 -6.67 -6.99 -10.62
C ALA A 67 -5.16 -7.13 -10.57
N PHE A 68 -4.45 -6.03 -10.29
CA PHE A 68 -3.06 -6.10 -9.92
C PHE A 68 -2.96 -6.69 -8.51
N SER A 69 -3.52 -5.99 -7.52
CA SER A 69 -3.72 -6.51 -6.16
C SER A 69 -4.73 -5.65 -5.39
N ALA A 70 -5.67 -6.29 -4.71
CA ALA A 70 -6.65 -5.62 -3.84
C ALA A 70 -6.14 -5.30 -2.42
N GLY A 71 -4.85 -5.51 -2.13
CA GLY A 71 -4.26 -5.20 -0.84
C GLY A 71 -4.09 -6.42 0.07
N GLY A 72 -3.92 -6.17 1.37
CA GLY A 72 -3.72 -7.21 2.38
C GLY A 72 -4.91 -8.15 2.53
N ASP A 73 -4.63 -9.39 2.95
CA ASP A 73 -5.67 -10.38 3.27
C ASP A 73 -6.39 -9.98 4.58
N LEU A 74 -7.44 -9.15 4.48
CA LEU A 74 -8.18 -8.65 5.65
C LEU A 74 -8.79 -9.78 6.49
N LYS A 75 -9.16 -10.90 5.86
CA LYS A 75 -9.71 -12.05 6.58
C LYS A 75 -8.67 -12.69 7.51
N MET A 76 -7.41 -12.74 7.09
CA MET A 76 -6.29 -13.20 7.94
C MET A 76 -6.19 -12.35 9.21
N PHE A 77 -6.24 -11.01 9.09
CA PHE A 77 -6.21 -10.12 10.27
C PHE A 77 -7.41 -10.35 11.19
N TYR A 78 -8.60 -10.46 10.61
CA TYR A 78 -9.82 -10.70 11.39
C TYR A 78 -9.79 -12.04 12.13
N ASP A 79 -9.40 -13.13 11.46
CA ASP A 79 -9.35 -14.46 12.06
C ASP A 79 -8.26 -14.55 13.15
N GLY A 80 -7.19 -13.74 13.04
CA GLY A 80 -6.10 -13.64 14.02
C GLY A 80 -6.43 -12.86 15.31
N ARG A 81 -7.56 -12.15 15.37
CA ARG A 81 -7.90 -11.18 16.44
C ARG A 81 -7.89 -11.75 17.87
N ASN A 82 -8.17 -13.04 18.02
CA ASN A 82 -8.28 -13.69 19.33
C ASN A 82 -6.93 -14.18 19.89
N THR A 83 -5.86 -14.07 19.10
CA THR A 83 -4.53 -14.52 19.47
C THR A 83 -3.58 -13.33 19.41
N LYS A 84 -3.01 -12.97 20.55
CA LYS A 84 -2.06 -11.86 20.66
C LYS A 84 -0.93 -12.03 19.64
N ASP A 85 -0.67 -10.96 18.88
CA ASP A 85 0.43 -10.88 17.91
C ASP A 85 0.41 -11.99 16.83
N SER A 86 -0.75 -12.57 16.53
CA SER A 86 -0.91 -13.61 15.50
C SER A 86 -0.49 -13.16 14.09
N CYS A 87 -0.62 -11.87 13.79
CA CYS A 87 -0.23 -11.29 12.50
C CYS A 87 1.11 -10.54 12.54
N LEU A 88 1.85 -10.61 13.65
CA LEU A 88 3.11 -9.87 13.83
C LEU A 88 4.14 -10.21 12.75
N GLU A 89 4.32 -11.50 12.45
CA GLU A 89 5.33 -11.94 11.47
C GLU A 89 5.04 -11.38 10.07
N VAL A 90 3.80 -11.53 9.59
CA VAL A 90 3.41 -11.05 8.26
C VAL A 90 3.47 -9.53 8.17
N VAL A 91 3.06 -8.81 9.23
CA VAL A 91 3.21 -7.36 9.32
C VAL A 91 4.69 -6.99 9.24
N TYR A 92 5.53 -7.55 10.12
CA TYR A 92 6.97 -7.25 10.11
C TYR A 92 7.60 -7.48 8.72
N ARG A 93 7.33 -8.64 8.11
CA ARG A 93 7.87 -8.99 6.79
C ARG A 93 7.36 -8.04 5.71
N MET A 94 6.08 -7.66 5.72
CA MET A 94 5.51 -6.77 4.70
C MET A 94 6.17 -5.39 4.76
N TYR A 95 6.35 -4.84 5.95
CA TYR A 95 6.97 -3.54 6.14
C TYR A 95 8.45 -3.52 5.76
N TRP A 96 9.17 -4.58 6.14
CA TRP A 96 10.54 -4.80 5.71
C TRP A 96 10.63 -4.95 4.18
N LEU A 97 9.68 -5.66 3.56
CA LEU A 97 9.59 -5.81 2.11
C LEU A 97 9.31 -4.48 1.40
N CYS A 98 8.42 -3.64 1.95
CA CYS A 98 8.15 -2.30 1.41
C CYS A 98 9.43 -1.47 1.29
N TYR A 99 10.30 -1.49 2.31
CA TYR A 99 11.59 -0.80 2.24
C TYR A 99 12.41 -1.29 1.03
N HIS A 100 12.55 -2.60 0.88
CA HIS A 100 13.34 -3.19 -0.21
C HIS A 100 12.77 -2.95 -1.60
N ILE A 101 11.46 -2.85 -1.74
CA ILE A 101 10.83 -2.46 -3.01
C ILE A 101 11.18 -1.00 -3.34
N HIS A 102 11.11 -0.09 -2.38
CA HIS A 102 11.45 1.31 -2.60
C HIS A 102 12.93 1.52 -2.93
N THR A 103 13.82 0.76 -2.28
CA THR A 103 15.27 0.92 -2.42
C THR A 103 15.91 -0.14 -3.32
N TYR A 104 15.12 -0.84 -4.13
CA TYR A 104 15.61 -1.92 -4.97
C TYR A 104 16.61 -1.41 -6.01
N LYS A 105 17.71 -2.13 -6.20
CA LYS A 105 18.82 -1.68 -7.05
C LYS A 105 18.59 -1.90 -8.52
N LYS A 106 17.86 -2.95 -8.86
CA LYS A 106 17.62 -3.35 -10.25
C LYS A 106 16.42 -2.62 -10.80
N THR A 107 16.35 -2.51 -12.12
CA THR A 107 15.22 -1.84 -12.75
C THR A 107 13.95 -2.65 -12.53
N GLN A 108 12.91 -2.00 -12.00
CA GLN A 108 11.61 -2.60 -11.72
C GLN A 108 10.52 -1.95 -12.56
N VAL A 109 9.61 -2.78 -13.08
CA VAL A 109 8.41 -2.38 -13.80
C VAL A 109 7.19 -3.05 -13.16
N ALA A 110 6.21 -2.26 -12.73
CA ALA A 110 4.87 -2.77 -12.43
C ALA A 110 3.97 -2.64 -13.67
N LEU A 111 3.35 -3.74 -14.10
CA LEU A 111 2.28 -3.74 -15.11
C LEU A 111 0.94 -3.82 -14.37
N VAL A 112 0.35 -2.65 -14.13
CA VAL A 112 -0.79 -2.48 -13.22
C VAL A 112 -2.08 -2.42 -14.01
N HIS A 113 -2.68 -3.59 -14.22
CA HIS A 113 -4.01 -3.72 -14.81
C HIS A 113 -5.07 -4.02 -13.75
N GLY A 114 -6.11 -3.19 -13.67
CA GLY A 114 -7.21 -3.38 -12.72
C GLY A 114 -6.96 -2.79 -11.33
N ILE A 115 -7.57 -3.39 -10.31
CA ILE A 115 -7.52 -2.88 -8.92
C ILE A 115 -6.09 -2.90 -8.37
N SER A 116 -5.67 -1.80 -7.76
CA SER A 116 -4.41 -1.64 -7.02
C SER A 116 -4.67 -0.86 -5.73
N MET A 117 -4.89 -1.53 -4.60
CA MET A 117 -5.32 -0.88 -3.35
C MET A 117 -4.47 -1.27 -2.15
N GLY A 118 -4.31 -0.35 -1.20
CA GLY A 118 -3.55 -0.55 0.04
C GLY A 118 -2.18 -1.15 -0.18
N GLY A 119 -1.86 -2.25 0.51
CA GLY A 119 -0.59 -2.98 0.30
C GLY A 119 -0.34 -3.43 -1.14
N GLY A 120 -1.37 -3.58 -1.98
CA GLY A 120 -1.21 -3.84 -3.41
C GLY A 120 -0.61 -2.65 -4.15
N ALA A 121 -1.00 -1.45 -3.76
CA ALA A 121 -0.48 -0.22 -4.32
C ALA A 121 0.97 0.07 -3.86
N SER A 122 1.40 -0.42 -2.69
CA SER A 122 2.80 -0.29 -2.28
C SER A 122 3.77 -1.14 -3.14
N LEU A 123 3.24 -2.11 -3.89
CA LEU A 123 4.01 -2.89 -4.87
C LEU A 123 4.17 -2.17 -6.22
N MET A 124 3.61 -0.97 -6.42
CA MET A 124 3.73 -0.25 -7.70
C MET A 124 4.17 1.20 -7.57
N VAL A 125 3.64 1.96 -6.61
CA VAL A 125 3.93 3.40 -6.48
C VAL A 125 5.43 3.69 -6.36
N PRO A 126 6.21 2.96 -5.55
CA PRO A 126 7.64 3.25 -5.40
C PRO A 126 8.51 2.71 -6.53
N MET A 127 7.97 1.90 -7.45
CA MET A 127 8.78 1.29 -8.50
C MET A 127 9.28 2.32 -9.50
N LYS A 128 10.45 2.03 -10.09
CA LYS A 128 11.06 2.91 -11.10
C LYS A 128 10.13 3.19 -12.28
N PHE A 129 9.40 2.16 -12.71
CA PHE A 129 8.35 2.26 -13.71
C PHE A 129 7.07 1.63 -13.18
N SER A 130 5.97 2.37 -13.23
CA SER A 130 4.63 1.85 -12.99
C SER A 130 3.75 2.21 -14.18
N VAL A 131 3.32 1.17 -14.89
CA VAL A 131 2.50 1.27 -16.10
C VAL A 131 1.07 0.96 -15.73
N VAL A 132 0.19 1.94 -15.85
CA VAL A 132 -1.23 1.83 -15.55
C VAL A 132 -2.05 1.85 -16.84
N THR A 133 -3.29 1.37 -16.77
CA THR A 133 -4.23 1.32 -17.89
C THR A 133 -5.53 2.03 -17.56
N GLU A 134 -6.43 2.15 -18.53
CA GLU A 134 -7.79 2.67 -18.35
C GLU A 134 -8.65 1.84 -17.38
N LYS A 135 -8.20 0.63 -17.03
CA LYS A 135 -8.87 -0.25 -16.04
C LYS A 135 -8.30 -0.11 -14.65
N THR A 136 -7.20 0.64 -14.47
CA THR A 136 -6.59 0.79 -13.16
C THR A 136 -7.49 1.57 -12.23
N VAL A 137 -7.73 1.02 -11.04
CA VAL A 137 -8.45 1.70 -9.96
C VAL A 137 -7.58 1.63 -8.71
N PHE A 138 -7.09 2.79 -8.29
CA PHE A 138 -6.26 2.94 -7.10
C PHE A 138 -7.05 3.54 -5.94
N ALA A 139 -6.75 3.09 -4.73
CA ALA A 139 -7.19 3.73 -3.50
C ALA A 139 -6.35 3.27 -2.30
N THR A 140 -6.31 4.09 -1.26
CA THR A 140 -5.78 3.80 0.08
C THR A 140 -6.90 3.99 1.11
N PRO A 141 -7.85 3.02 1.19
CA PRO A 141 -9.10 3.18 1.94
C PRO A 141 -8.97 2.80 3.44
N GLU A 142 -7.78 2.63 3.98
CA GLU A 142 -7.52 2.01 5.28
C GLU A 142 -8.22 2.72 6.44
N ALA A 143 -8.27 4.05 6.42
CA ALA A 143 -8.97 4.82 7.46
C ALA A 143 -10.47 4.47 7.56
N SER A 144 -11.09 4.08 6.44
CA SER A 144 -12.51 3.72 6.39
C SER A 144 -12.84 2.37 7.02
N ILE A 145 -11.83 1.53 7.27
CA ILE A 145 -11.98 0.22 7.91
C ILE A 145 -11.41 0.18 9.33
N GLY A 146 -11.15 1.33 9.95
CA GLY A 146 -10.57 1.38 11.30
C GLY A 146 -9.06 1.11 11.35
N PHE A 147 -8.37 1.25 10.22
CA PHE A 147 -6.93 1.09 10.10
C PHE A 147 -6.25 2.44 9.80
N HIS A 148 -4.95 2.43 9.49
CA HIS A 148 -4.21 3.62 9.11
C HIS A 148 -3.60 3.44 7.72
N SER A 149 -3.26 4.55 7.02
CA SER A 149 -2.44 4.46 5.82
C SER A 149 -1.08 3.87 6.15
N ASP A 150 -0.77 2.73 5.54
CA ASP A 150 0.32 1.83 5.89
C ASP A 150 1.22 1.50 4.69
N CYS A 151 2.10 0.51 4.82
CA CYS A 151 2.94 0.00 3.73
C CYS A 151 3.81 1.07 3.02
N GLY A 152 4.22 2.12 3.74
CA GLY A 152 5.01 3.25 3.24
C GLY A 152 4.18 4.43 2.73
N PHE A 153 2.85 4.34 2.75
CA PHE A 153 2.00 5.43 2.26
C PHE A 153 2.02 6.67 3.15
N SER A 154 2.39 6.59 4.43
CA SER A 154 2.59 7.82 5.21
C SER A 154 3.75 8.65 4.65
N TYR A 155 4.78 8.01 4.08
CA TYR A 155 5.87 8.68 3.37
C TYR A 155 5.44 9.11 1.96
N MET A 156 4.87 8.20 1.15
CA MET A 156 4.54 8.53 -0.24
C MET A 156 3.47 9.63 -0.35
N HIS A 157 2.40 9.57 0.44
CA HIS A 157 1.37 10.62 0.44
C HIS A 157 1.90 11.95 0.97
N SER A 158 2.80 11.95 1.96
CA SER A 158 3.32 13.21 2.52
C SER A 158 4.16 14.00 1.53
N HIS A 159 4.67 13.35 0.47
CA HIS A 159 5.45 13.95 -0.60
C HIS A 159 4.62 14.30 -1.84
N LEU A 160 3.30 14.04 -1.82
CA LEU A 160 2.41 14.54 -2.87
C LEU A 160 2.22 16.06 -2.75
N PRO A 161 1.96 16.77 -3.86
CA PRO A 161 1.78 18.21 -3.83
C PRO A 161 0.57 18.65 -2.98
N GLY A 162 0.78 19.64 -2.11
CA GLY A 162 -0.30 20.27 -1.34
C GLY A 162 -0.93 19.32 -0.31
N GLY A 163 -2.26 19.31 -0.24
CA GLY A 163 -3.07 18.44 0.63
C GLY A 163 -3.56 17.15 -0.05
N LEU A 164 -3.08 16.83 -1.25
CA LEU A 164 -3.56 15.67 -2.02
C LEU A 164 -3.33 14.35 -1.29
N GLY A 165 -2.18 14.19 -0.63
CA GLY A 165 -1.86 12.99 0.14
C GLY A 165 -2.83 12.72 1.28
N GLU A 166 -3.10 13.73 2.10
CA GLU A 166 -4.12 13.64 3.15
C GLU A 166 -5.52 13.40 2.58
N PHE A 167 -5.87 14.05 1.46
CA PHE A 167 -7.14 13.82 0.79
C PHE A 167 -7.34 12.35 0.40
N LEU A 168 -6.38 11.76 -0.31
CA LEU A 168 -6.48 10.37 -0.76
C LEU A 168 -6.62 9.41 0.43
N ALA A 169 -5.78 9.60 1.45
CA ALA A 169 -5.71 8.73 2.61
C ALA A 169 -6.92 8.80 3.55
N LEU A 170 -7.43 10.01 3.84
CA LEU A 170 -8.55 10.18 4.77
C LEU A 170 -9.89 9.83 4.11
N THR A 171 -10.04 10.13 2.82
CA THR A 171 -11.31 9.94 2.11
C THR A 171 -11.43 8.58 1.45
N GLY A 172 -10.31 7.89 1.21
CA GLY A 172 -10.27 6.69 0.39
C GLY A 172 -10.68 6.94 -1.07
N ALA A 173 -10.52 8.18 -1.55
CA ALA A 173 -10.85 8.56 -2.91
C ALA A 173 -10.14 7.66 -3.93
N ARG A 174 -10.88 7.31 -4.98
CA ARG A 174 -10.35 6.47 -6.05
C ARG A 174 -9.72 7.33 -7.13
N LEU A 175 -8.55 6.91 -7.60
CA LEU A 175 -7.92 7.46 -8.79
C LEU A 175 -7.96 6.42 -9.92
N ASN A 176 -8.29 6.87 -11.12
CA ASN A 176 -8.12 6.06 -12.33
C ASN A 176 -6.66 6.11 -12.84
N GLY A 177 -6.36 5.32 -13.88
CA GLY A 177 -5.00 5.27 -14.45
C GLY A 177 -4.45 6.62 -14.92
N LYS A 178 -5.27 7.48 -15.54
CA LYS A 178 -4.82 8.80 -16.00
C LYS A 178 -4.47 9.69 -14.81
N GLU A 179 -5.35 9.71 -13.80
CA GLU A 179 -5.17 10.50 -12.60
C GLU A 179 -3.92 10.07 -11.81
N LEU A 180 -3.60 8.77 -11.78
CA LEU A 180 -2.37 8.29 -11.14
C LEU A 180 -1.11 8.85 -11.79
N VAL A 181 -1.06 8.91 -13.12
CA VAL A 181 0.08 9.49 -13.85
C VAL A 181 0.21 10.98 -13.54
N VAL A 182 -0.90 11.72 -13.60
CA VAL A 182 -0.88 13.18 -13.32
C VAL A 182 -0.56 13.48 -11.86
N ALA A 183 -1.03 12.66 -10.92
CA ALA A 183 -0.70 12.78 -9.50
C ALA A 183 0.75 12.40 -9.16
N GLY A 184 1.49 11.79 -10.09
CA GLY A 184 2.86 11.31 -9.88
C GLY A 184 2.94 10.00 -9.09
N LEU A 185 1.84 9.25 -8.99
CA LEU A 185 1.77 7.95 -8.33
C LEU A 185 2.00 6.78 -9.30
N ALA A 186 1.87 7.00 -10.61
CA ALA A 186 2.30 6.10 -11.67
C ALA A 186 3.14 6.87 -12.69
N THR A 187 3.92 6.16 -13.52
CA THR A 187 4.84 6.83 -14.45
C THR A 187 4.35 6.85 -15.89
N HIS A 188 3.62 5.82 -16.34
CA HIS A 188 3.17 5.72 -17.73
C HIS A 188 1.74 5.21 -17.81
N PHE A 189 1.02 5.65 -18.83
CA PHE A 189 -0.30 5.14 -19.17
C PHE A 189 -0.25 4.41 -20.52
N VAL A 190 -0.68 3.15 -20.52
CA VAL A 190 -0.72 2.30 -21.71
C VAL A 190 -2.12 1.70 -21.83
N PRO A 191 -2.80 1.80 -23.00
CA PRO A 191 -4.08 1.15 -23.22
C PRO A 191 -3.99 -0.36 -22.96
N SER A 192 -4.97 -0.94 -22.24
CA SER A 192 -4.86 -2.33 -21.78
C SER A 192 -4.70 -3.35 -22.91
N GLU A 193 -5.25 -3.07 -24.09
CA GLU A 193 -5.09 -3.90 -25.31
C GLU A 193 -3.63 -4.04 -25.76
N LYS A 194 -2.78 -3.06 -25.47
CA LYS A 194 -1.35 -3.05 -25.82
C LYS A 194 -0.46 -3.66 -24.74
N LEU A 195 -0.99 -3.90 -23.55
CA LEU A 195 -0.21 -4.40 -22.41
C LEU A 195 0.47 -5.76 -22.69
N PRO A 196 -0.17 -6.74 -23.37
CA PRO A 196 0.50 -8.00 -23.73
C PRO A 196 1.68 -7.81 -24.69
N GLU A 197 1.59 -6.85 -25.61
CA GLU A 197 2.68 -6.54 -26.54
C GLU A 197 3.83 -5.82 -25.83
N LEU A 198 3.51 -4.89 -24.93
CA LEU A 198 4.50 -4.24 -24.08
C LEU A 198 5.25 -5.25 -23.20
N GLU A 199 4.55 -6.20 -22.58
CA GLU A 199 5.18 -7.25 -21.77
C GLU A 199 6.19 -8.06 -22.60
N LYS A 200 5.79 -8.50 -23.80
CA LYS A 200 6.68 -9.20 -24.74
C LYS A 200 7.89 -8.34 -25.12
N ARG A 201 7.68 -7.04 -25.38
CA ARG A 201 8.73 -6.09 -25.74
C ARG A 201 9.74 -5.89 -24.61
N LEU A 202 9.27 -5.81 -23.37
CA LEU A 202 10.13 -5.70 -22.18
C LEU A 202 10.93 -6.98 -21.96
N ILE A 203 10.31 -8.15 -22.16
CA ILE A 203 11.00 -9.44 -22.11
C ILE A 203 12.08 -9.51 -23.21
N SER A 204 11.73 -9.17 -24.45
CA SER A 204 12.65 -9.25 -25.59
C SER A 204 13.77 -8.21 -25.55
N LEU A 205 13.60 -7.13 -24.78
CA LEU A 205 14.66 -6.15 -24.56
C LEU A 205 15.87 -6.79 -23.88
N ASN A 206 15.62 -7.79 -23.02
CA ASN A 206 16.63 -8.58 -22.35
C ASN A 206 17.71 -7.71 -21.65
N SER A 207 17.29 -6.57 -21.09
CA SER A 207 18.18 -5.61 -20.43
C SER A 207 17.47 -4.85 -19.33
N GLY A 208 18.19 -4.57 -18.24
CA GLY A 208 17.76 -3.68 -17.16
C GLY A 208 18.15 -2.23 -17.35
N ASN A 209 18.69 -1.82 -18.50
CA ASN A 209 19.08 -0.43 -18.73
C ASN A 209 17.85 0.50 -18.62
N LYS A 210 17.89 1.42 -17.66
CA LYS A 210 16.75 2.30 -17.33
C LYS A 210 16.25 3.11 -18.54
N ASN A 211 17.14 3.60 -19.40
CA ASN A 211 16.75 4.38 -20.56
C ASN A 211 16.10 3.50 -21.63
N ALA A 212 16.67 2.31 -21.88
CA ALA A 212 16.11 1.36 -22.85
C ALA A 212 14.73 0.84 -22.41
N VAL A 213 14.57 0.52 -21.12
CA VAL A 213 13.27 0.11 -20.54
C VAL A 213 12.26 1.25 -20.64
N LYS A 214 12.66 2.49 -20.31
CA LYS A 214 11.81 3.67 -20.45
C LYS A 214 11.33 3.84 -21.90
N SER A 215 12.26 3.83 -22.87
CA SER A 215 11.92 3.96 -24.29
C SER A 215 10.98 2.85 -24.77
N ALA A 216 11.20 1.61 -24.32
CA ALA A 216 10.31 0.50 -24.64
C ALA A 216 8.88 0.68 -24.08
N ILE A 217 8.70 1.33 -22.93
CA ILE A 217 7.38 1.67 -22.39
C ILE A 217 6.76 2.84 -23.17
N GLU A 218 7.57 3.85 -23.50
CA GLU A 218 7.13 5.03 -24.27
C GLU A 218 6.65 4.68 -25.68
N GLU A 219 7.18 3.62 -26.31
CA GLU A 219 6.69 3.05 -27.58
C GLU A 219 5.18 2.73 -27.55
N PHE A 220 4.63 2.38 -26.38
CA PHE A 220 3.22 1.99 -26.20
C PHE A 220 2.39 3.00 -25.43
N SER A 221 3.05 4.00 -24.83
CA SER A 221 2.42 4.98 -23.96
C SER A 221 1.59 5.97 -24.77
N VAL A 222 0.55 6.51 -24.14
CA VAL A 222 -0.22 7.63 -24.70
C VAL A 222 -0.23 8.78 -23.70
N GLU A 223 -0.30 10.01 -24.22
CA GLU A 223 -0.48 11.18 -23.38
C GLU A 223 -1.82 11.14 -22.65
N VAL A 224 -1.81 11.53 -21.38
CA VAL A 224 -3.00 11.54 -20.54
C VAL A 224 -3.59 12.94 -20.48
N GLN A 225 -4.91 13.04 -20.59
CA GLN A 225 -5.68 14.23 -20.32
C GLN A 225 -6.69 13.92 -19.22
N LEU A 226 -6.75 14.79 -18.21
CA LEU A 226 -7.70 14.64 -17.12
C LEU A 226 -9.12 14.87 -17.63
N ASP A 227 -10.03 14.06 -17.12
CA ASP A 227 -11.46 14.26 -17.34
C ASP A 227 -11.92 15.49 -16.53
N GLU A 228 -12.93 16.22 -16.99
CA GLU A 228 -13.34 17.52 -16.39
C GLU A 228 -13.74 17.40 -14.91
N ASP A 229 -14.34 16.28 -14.55
CA ASP A 229 -14.81 15.94 -13.21
C ASP A 229 -13.72 15.34 -12.31
N SER A 230 -12.48 15.18 -12.82
CA SER A 230 -11.36 14.65 -12.04
C SER A 230 -11.14 15.45 -10.75
N VAL A 231 -10.87 14.72 -9.67
CA VAL A 231 -10.59 15.30 -8.37
C VAL A 231 -9.33 16.15 -8.36
N LEU A 232 -8.39 15.86 -9.27
CA LEU A 232 -7.15 16.64 -9.42
C LEU A 232 -7.42 18.06 -9.93
N ASN A 233 -8.53 18.28 -10.64
CA ASN A 233 -8.98 19.63 -11.03
C ASN A 233 -9.55 20.42 -9.83
N LYS A 234 -9.78 19.78 -8.68
CA LYS A 234 -10.32 20.40 -7.46
C LYS A 234 -9.23 20.73 -6.44
N LYS A 235 -7.95 20.66 -6.85
CA LYS A 235 -6.78 20.80 -5.99
C LYS A 235 -6.80 22.05 -5.10
N SER A 236 -7.19 23.22 -5.61
CA SER A 236 -7.22 24.44 -4.80
C SER A 236 -8.12 24.32 -3.57
N ILE A 237 -9.28 23.68 -3.72
CA ILE A 237 -10.25 23.50 -2.63
C ILE A 237 -9.75 22.42 -1.67
N ILE A 238 -9.14 21.36 -2.21
CA ILE A 238 -8.51 20.30 -1.41
C ILE A 238 -7.40 20.91 -0.54
N ASP A 239 -6.50 21.69 -1.13
CA ASP A 239 -5.39 22.34 -0.42
C ASP A 239 -5.90 23.30 0.67
N GLU A 240 -6.96 24.07 0.38
CA GLU A 240 -7.60 24.95 1.37
C GLU A 240 -8.19 24.15 2.53
N CYS A 241 -8.96 23.09 2.26
CA CYS A 241 -9.60 22.30 3.31
C CYS A 241 -8.59 21.52 4.15
N PHE A 242 -7.55 20.95 3.52
CA PHE A 242 -6.50 20.20 4.21
C PHE A 242 -5.40 21.08 4.83
N SER A 243 -5.50 22.41 4.69
CA SER A 243 -4.65 23.35 5.43
C SER A 243 -4.95 23.41 6.94
N LYS A 244 -6.11 22.91 7.39
CA LYS A 244 -6.54 22.94 8.80
C LYS A 244 -5.80 21.91 9.64
N ASP A 245 -5.71 22.10 10.95
CA ASP A 245 -4.83 21.28 11.80
C ASP A 245 -5.45 19.92 12.18
N THR A 246 -6.77 19.88 12.31
CA THR A 246 -7.50 18.70 12.82
C THR A 246 -8.51 18.15 11.81
N VAL A 247 -8.88 16.86 11.96
CA VAL A 247 -9.90 16.22 11.11
C VAL A 247 -11.24 16.97 11.21
N GLU A 248 -11.58 17.41 12.42
CA GLU A 248 -12.78 18.18 12.73
C GLU A 248 -12.83 19.49 11.95
N GLU A 249 -11.73 20.24 11.91
CA GLU A 249 -11.64 21.48 11.15
C GLU A 249 -11.61 21.26 9.64
N ILE A 250 -10.97 20.18 9.18
CA ILE A 250 -10.99 19.78 7.76
C ILE A 250 -12.43 19.51 7.31
N ILE A 251 -13.20 18.74 8.10
CA ILE A 251 -14.62 18.47 7.81
C ILE A 251 -15.42 19.76 7.78
N LYS A 252 -15.26 20.65 8.76
CA LYS A 252 -15.95 21.96 8.78
C LYS A 252 -15.58 22.81 7.56
N SER A 253 -14.32 22.76 7.12
CA SER A 253 -13.88 23.47 5.92
C SER A 253 -14.59 22.94 4.68
N PHE A 254 -14.68 21.61 4.52
CA PHE A 254 -15.45 21.00 3.43
C PHE A 254 -16.95 21.34 3.52
N GLU A 255 -17.54 21.38 4.71
CA GLU A 255 -18.96 21.77 4.88
C GLU A 255 -19.22 23.21 4.42
N ALA A 256 -18.29 24.14 4.71
CA ALA A 256 -18.38 25.51 4.22
C ALA A 256 -18.27 25.57 2.69
N GLU A 257 -17.32 24.84 2.10
CA GLU A 257 -17.14 24.77 0.64
C GLU A 257 -18.32 24.11 -0.08
N ALA A 258 -18.99 23.15 0.55
CA ALA A 258 -20.13 22.43 -0.02
C ALA A 258 -21.35 23.33 -0.30
N SER A 259 -21.46 24.48 0.38
CA SER A 259 -22.51 25.47 0.15
C SER A 259 -22.29 26.35 -1.09
N LYS A 260 -21.09 26.32 -1.69
CA LYS A 260 -20.75 27.13 -2.87
C LYS A 260 -21.15 26.42 -4.16
N GLU A 261 -21.52 27.22 -5.17
CA GLU A 261 -21.86 26.70 -6.51
C GLU A 261 -20.67 25.97 -7.14
N GLY A 262 -20.93 24.85 -7.85
CA GLY A 262 -19.90 24.04 -8.49
C GLY A 262 -19.21 22.99 -7.59
N ASN A 263 -19.52 22.96 -6.29
CA ASN A 263 -18.88 22.06 -5.31
C ASN A 263 -19.69 20.81 -4.92
N GLY A 264 -20.60 20.35 -5.80
CA GLY A 264 -21.45 19.18 -5.53
C GLY A 264 -20.70 17.87 -5.22
N TRP A 265 -19.44 17.75 -5.68
CA TRP A 265 -18.57 16.60 -5.40
C TRP A 265 -18.24 16.43 -3.91
N ILE A 266 -18.24 17.51 -3.12
CA ILE A 266 -17.87 17.51 -1.70
C ILE A 266 -18.85 16.69 -0.86
N GLY A 267 -20.12 16.59 -1.28
CA GLY A 267 -21.11 15.76 -0.57
C GLY A 267 -20.68 14.31 -0.42
N ALA A 268 -20.07 13.73 -1.47
CA ALA A 268 -19.54 12.36 -1.43
C ALA A 268 -18.31 12.25 -0.50
N VAL A 269 -17.45 13.27 -0.50
CA VAL A 269 -16.27 13.35 0.38
C VAL A 269 -16.68 13.40 1.84
N LEU A 270 -17.58 14.31 2.21
CA LEU A 270 -18.10 14.43 3.57
C LEU A 270 -18.80 13.15 4.03
N LYS A 271 -19.57 12.51 3.15
CA LYS A 271 -20.19 11.21 3.45
C LYS A 271 -19.14 10.13 3.73
N GLY A 272 -18.06 10.10 2.96
CA GLY A 272 -16.94 9.18 3.18
C GLY A 272 -16.27 9.42 4.54
N LEU A 273 -15.83 10.65 4.80
CA LEU A 273 -15.18 11.05 6.06
C LEU A 273 -16.05 10.74 7.28
N LYS A 274 -17.34 11.08 7.25
CA LYS A 274 -18.27 10.85 8.37
C LYS A 274 -18.60 9.37 8.61
N ARG A 275 -18.37 8.49 7.62
CA ARG A 275 -18.58 7.04 7.75
C ARG A 275 -17.30 6.31 8.17
N SER A 276 -16.12 6.90 8.03
CA SER A 276 -14.85 6.30 8.43
C SER A 276 -14.68 6.24 9.95
N SER A 277 -13.74 5.41 10.42
CA SER A 277 -13.41 5.35 11.86
C SER A 277 -12.83 6.68 12.32
N PRO A 278 -13.38 7.31 13.38
CA PRO A 278 -12.83 8.54 13.94
C PRO A 278 -11.37 8.40 14.37
N ALA A 279 -11.01 7.28 15.00
CA ALA A 279 -9.64 6.99 15.40
C ALA A 279 -8.72 6.80 14.18
N GLY A 280 -9.17 6.01 13.19
CA GLY A 280 -8.43 5.78 11.94
C GLY A 280 -8.12 7.08 11.19
N LEU A 281 -9.07 8.03 11.14
CA LEU A 281 -8.87 9.35 10.53
C LEU A 281 -7.80 10.18 11.27
N LYS A 282 -7.86 10.27 12.60
CA LYS A 282 -6.90 11.06 13.39
C LYS A 282 -5.48 10.47 13.27
N ILE A 283 -5.35 9.15 13.38
CA ILE A 283 -4.06 8.45 13.24
C ILE A 283 -3.49 8.67 11.84
N THR A 284 -4.32 8.54 10.80
CA THR A 284 -3.89 8.70 9.41
C THR A 284 -3.40 10.12 9.12
N LEU A 285 -4.16 11.13 9.56
CA LEU A 285 -3.79 12.54 9.38
C LEU A 285 -2.43 12.84 10.02
N ARG A 286 -2.25 12.43 11.29
CA ARG A 286 -1.00 12.62 12.01
C ARG A 286 0.16 11.88 11.33
N SER A 287 -0.06 10.62 10.97
CA SER A 287 0.96 9.77 10.34
C SER A 287 1.52 10.39 9.06
N ILE A 288 0.66 10.90 8.17
CA ILE A 288 1.08 11.54 6.91
C ILE A 288 1.81 12.85 7.17
N ARG A 289 1.33 13.67 8.11
CA ARG A 289 1.95 14.96 8.41
C ARG A 289 3.34 14.81 9.03
N GLU A 290 3.53 13.84 9.91
CA GLU A 290 4.85 13.49 10.43
C GLU A 290 5.77 12.94 9.32
N GLY A 291 5.20 12.21 8.35
CA GLY A 291 5.91 11.64 7.19
C GLY A 291 6.67 12.69 6.36
N ARG A 292 6.20 13.95 6.33
CA ARG A 292 6.87 15.06 5.62
C ARG A 292 8.29 15.34 6.10
N LYS A 293 8.60 14.97 7.34
CA LYS A 293 9.91 15.22 7.98
C LYS A 293 10.69 13.93 8.24
N GLN A 294 10.17 12.79 7.79
CA GLN A 294 10.73 11.47 8.04
C GLN A 294 11.35 10.90 6.78
N THR A 295 12.44 10.16 6.95
CA THR A 295 12.92 9.21 5.95
C THR A 295 11.90 8.08 5.74
N LEU A 296 12.09 7.31 4.67
CA LEU A 296 11.29 6.11 4.44
C LEU A 296 11.42 5.11 5.61
N ALA A 297 12.64 4.89 6.11
CA ALA A 297 12.89 3.94 7.20
C ALA A 297 12.19 4.37 8.51
N GLU A 298 12.23 5.65 8.85
CA GLU A 298 11.51 6.20 10.00
C GLU A 298 9.99 6.08 9.83
N SER A 299 9.48 6.34 8.63
CA SER A 299 8.05 6.22 8.32
C SER A 299 7.57 4.78 8.46
N LEU A 300 8.32 3.79 7.94
CA LEU A 300 7.98 2.37 8.05
C LEU A 300 8.07 1.85 9.49
N LYS A 301 9.05 2.30 10.29
CA LYS A 301 9.12 2.00 11.73
C LYS A 301 7.88 2.54 12.47
N LYS A 302 7.54 3.81 12.23
CA LYS A 302 6.32 4.43 12.79
C LYS A 302 5.07 3.65 12.40
N GLU A 303 4.88 3.38 11.11
CA GLU A 303 3.71 2.64 10.64
C GLU A 303 3.65 1.20 11.19
N PHE A 304 4.79 0.52 11.35
CA PHE A 304 4.84 -0.78 12.03
C PHE A 304 4.30 -0.71 13.46
N ARG A 305 4.69 0.31 14.24
CA ARG A 305 4.15 0.56 15.59
C ARG A 305 2.64 0.79 15.55
N LEU A 306 2.17 1.64 14.63
CA LEU A 306 0.76 1.94 14.46
C LEU A 306 -0.04 0.68 14.15
N THR A 307 0.39 -0.11 13.17
CA THR A 307 -0.27 -1.38 12.82
C THR A 307 -0.31 -2.33 14.00
N MET A 308 0.81 -2.55 14.69
CA MET A 308 0.85 -3.49 15.81
C MET A 308 -0.05 -3.03 16.96
N ASN A 309 -0.07 -1.73 17.28
CA ASN A 309 -0.93 -1.20 18.33
C ASN A 309 -2.42 -1.21 17.93
N ILE A 310 -2.76 -0.98 16.66
CA ILE A 310 -4.13 -1.10 16.15
C ILE A 310 -4.61 -2.56 16.20
N LEU A 311 -3.79 -3.52 15.76
CA LEU A 311 -4.11 -4.96 15.84
C LEU A 311 -4.15 -5.47 17.30
N ARG A 312 -3.45 -4.83 18.23
CA ARG A 312 -3.55 -5.11 19.68
C ARG A 312 -4.73 -4.40 20.35
N THR A 313 -5.55 -3.69 19.57
CA THR A 313 -6.70 -2.91 20.03
C THR A 313 -6.34 -1.90 21.13
N THR A 314 -5.13 -1.33 21.09
CA THR A 314 -4.65 -0.37 22.10
C THR A 314 -5.53 0.89 22.16
N ILE A 315 -6.07 1.31 21.02
CA ILE A 315 -7.01 2.44 20.92
C ILE A 315 -8.45 1.95 20.97
N SER A 316 -8.81 1.12 19.99
CA SER A 316 -10.17 0.61 19.75
C SER A 316 -10.14 -0.73 19.01
N GLU A 317 -11.31 -1.37 18.91
CA GLU A 317 -11.54 -2.56 18.10
C GLU A 317 -11.93 -2.23 16.64
N ASP A 318 -11.84 -0.96 16.23
CA ASP A 318 -12.37 -0.47 14.95
C ASP A 318 -11.82 -1.24 13.75
N VAL A 319 -10.55 -1.67 13.77
CA VAL A 319 -9.99 -2.48 12.67
C VAL A 319 -10.78 -3.77 12.45
N TYR A 320 -11.18 -4.44 13.53
CA TYR A 320 -11.94 -5.68 13.44
C TYR A 320 -13.40 -5.44 13.09
N GLU A 321 -13.99 -4.36 13.60
CA GLU A 321 -15.36 -3.96 13.23
C GLU A 321 -15.45 -3.53 11.76
N GLY A 322 -14.46 -2.79 11.27
CA GLY A 322 -14.39 -2.36 9.88
C GLY A 322 -14.20 -3.55 8.94
N ILE A 323 -13.31 -4.50 9.28
CA ILE A 323 -13.16 -5.73 8.51
C ILE A 323 -14.44 -6.58 8.56
N ARG A 324 -15.11 -6.69 9.72
CA ARG A 324 -16.39 -7.38 9.86
C ARG A 324 -17.42 -6.80 8.89
N ALA A 325 -17.65 -5.50 8.97
CA ALA A 325 -18.66 -4.80 8.17
C ALA A 325 -18.38 -4.86 6.66
N LEU A 326 -17.10 -4.77 6.26
CA LEU A 326 -16.72 -4.77 4.84
C LEU A 326 -16.63 -6.17 4.23
N THR A 327 -16.01 -7.12 4.93
CA THR A 327 -15.55 -8.39 4.33
C THR A 327 -16.29 -9.61 4.86
N ILE A 328 -16.58 -9.65 6.17
CA ILE A 328 -17.15 -10.83 6.84
C ILE A 328 -18.67 -10.85 6.66
N ASP A 329 -19.34 -9.85 7.22
CA ASP A 329 -20.81 -9.73 7.20
C ASP A 329 -21.29 -8.95 5.97
N LYS A 330 -20.41 -8.09 5.42
CA LYS A 330 -20.66 -7.28 4.21
C LYS A 330 -21.89 -6.36 4.32
N ASP A 331 -22.24 -5.94 5.53
CA ASP A 331 -23.35 -5.03 5.80
C ASP A 331 -23.01 -3.56 5.48
N ASN A 332 -21.73 -3.22 5.31
CA ASN A 332 -21.23 -1.86 5.11
C ASN A 332 -21.69 -0.86 6.20
N ALA A 333 -21.95 -1.36 7.41
CA ALA A 333 -22.48 -0.60 8.53
C ALA A 333 -21.64 -0.80 9.82
N PRO A 334 -20.37 -0.35 9.81
CA PRO A 334 -19.50 -0.48 10.97
C PRO A 334 -19.99 0.39 12.14
N LYS A 335 -19.82 -0.14 13.35
CA LYS A 335 -20.17 0.51 14.61
C LYS A 335 -18.90 0.92 15.36
N TRP A 336 -18.39 2.10 15.02
CA TRP A 336 -17.14 2.60 15.58
C TRP A 336 -17.23 2.86 17.09
N SER A 337 -16.12 2.59 17.77
CA SER A 337 -15.93 2.87 19.18
C SER A 337 -14.52 3.42 19.39
N PRO A 338 -14.33 4.75 19.42
CA PRO A 338 -15.34 5.78 19.69
C PRO A 338 -16.24 6.11 18.49
N PRO A 339 -17.50 6.52 18.72
CA PRO A 339 -18.48 6.76 17.65
C PRO A 339 -18.31 8.09 16.91
N SER A 340 -17.51 9.02 17.44
CA SER A 340 -17.31 10.35 16.87
C SER A 340 -15.92 10.92 17.18
N LEU A 341 -15.50 11.91 16.40
CA LEU A 341 -14.15 12.51 16.48
C LEU A 341 -13.85 13.16 17.84
N ASP A 342 -14.84 13.81 18.46
CA ASP A 342 -14.74 14.44 19.78
C ASP A 342 -14.61 13.43 20.93
N LYS A 343 -14.87 12.14 20.67
CA LYS A 343 -14.74 11.05 21.63
C LYS A 343 -13.46 10.24 21.46
N VAL A 344 -12.62 10.59 20.49
CA VAL A 344 -11.30 9.99 20.35
C VAL A 344 -10.41 10.50 21.48
N ASP A 345 -9.86 9.57 22.24
CA ASP A 345 -8.93 9.82 23.33
C ASP A 345 -7.55 10.15 22.77
N ASP A 346 -7.15 11.42 22.88
CA ASP A 346 -5.87 11.90 22.37
C ASP A 346 -4.67 11.25 23.09
N GLU A 347 -4.80 10.86 24.36
CA GLU A 347 -3.72 10.15 25.09
C GLU A 347 -3.47 8.76 24.49
N LYS A 348 -4.55 8.08 24.07
CA LYS A 348 -4.43 6.80 23.35
C LYS A 348 -3.87 6.97 21.95
N VAL A 349 -4.19 8.07 21.26
CA VAL A 349 -3.56 8.40 19.98
C VAL A 349 -2.06 8.65 20.21
N ASP A 350 -1.67 9.42 21.21
CA ASP A 350 -0.26 9.63 21.55
C ASP A 350 0.47 8.34 21.89
N LEU A 351 -0.19 7.43 22.62
CA LEU A 351 0.35 6.13 23.02
C LEU A 351 0.77 5.27 21.82
N VAL A 352 -0.04 5.22 20.75
CA VAL A 352 0.31 4.35 19.61
C VAL A 352 1.44 4.88 18.74
N PHE A 353 1.75 6.17 18.83
CA PHE A 353 2.90 6.79 18.17
C PHE A 353 4.19 6.66 18.99
N GLN A 354 4.12 6.24 20.26
CA GLN A 354 5.32 6.03 21.07
C GLN A 354 6.22 4.95 20.47
N PRO A 355 7.55 5.13 20.52
CA PRO A 355 8.49 4.15 20.02
C PRO A 355 8.39 2.84 20.80
N PHE A 356 8.58 1.71 20.10
CA PHE A 356 8.86 0.46 20.78
C PHE A 356 10.29 0.44 21.31
N LYS A 357 10.58 -0.53 22.19
CA LYS A 357 11.97 -0.84 22.54
C LYS A 357 12.74 -1.19 21.28
N GLU A 358 14.03 -0.85 21.24
CA GLU A 358 14.86 -1.01 20.04
C GLU A 358 14.85 -2.44 19.48
N ASP A 359 14.82 -3.45 20.35
CA ASP A 359 14.78 -4.88 19.98
C ASP A 359 13.40 -5.37 19.48
N LEU A 360 12.37 -4.57 19.70
CA LEU A 360 10.98 -4.79 19.26
C LEU A 360 10.62 -3.90 18.06
N GLU A 361 11.51 -3.01 17.63
CA GLU A 361 11.29 -2.14 16.49
C GLU A 361 11.46 -2.90 15.17
N LEU A 362 10.87 -2.36 14.09
CA LEU A 362 11.18 -2.81 12.74
C LEU A 362 12.67 -2.56 12.43
N GLN A 363 13.42 -3.62 12.17
CA GLN A 363 14.85 -3.52 11.83
C GLN A 363 15.01 -3.31 10.33
N ILE A 364 15.55 -2.16 9.95
CA ILE A 364 15.87 -1.81 8.57
C ILE A 364 17.37 -1.56 8.47
N ALA A 365 18.04 -2.33 7.61
CA ALA A 365 19.46 -2.14 7.33
C ALA A 365 19.63 -1.14 6.18
N GLU A 366 20.00 0.09 6.53
CA GLU A 366 20.21 1.17 5.54
C GLU A 366 21.59 1.13 4.89
N LYS A 367 22.52 0.34 5.44
CA LYS A 367 23.86 0.15 4.90
C LYS A 367 23.86 -0.90 3.79
N GLU A 368 24.58 -0.58 2.73
CA GLU A 368 24.62 -1.38 1.51
C GLU A 368 25.11 -2.83 1.72
N GLU A 369 26.22 -2.99 2.44
CA GLU A 369 26.83 -4.30 2.75
C GLU A 369 25.87 -5.30 3.40
N ASN A 370 24.86 -4.78 4.11
CA ASN A 370 23.93 -5.56 4.92
C ASN A 370 22.47 -5.30 4.51
N ARG A 371 22.20 -4.79 3.30
CA ARG A 371 20.86 -4.31 2.92
C ARG A 371 19.74 -5.33 3.22
N TRP A 372 19.96 -6.61 2.94
CA TRP A 372 18.99 -7.68 3.19
C TRP A 372 18.97 -8.22 4.64
N HIS A 373 19.63 -7.55 5.60
CA HIS A 373 19.55 -7.88 7.03
C HIS A 373 18.27 -7.32 7.66
N GLY A 374 18.08 -7.59 8.96
CA GLY A 374 16.89 -7.15 9.70
C GLY A 374 15.65 -7.99 9.42
N LYS A 375 15.82 -9.20 8.87
CA LYS A 375 14.71 -10.12 8.61
C LYS A 375 14.05 -10.58 9.90
N TYR A 376 12.78 -10.95 9.83
CA TYR A 376 11.98 -11.40 10.97
C TYR A 376 12.67 -12.50 11.78
N GLU A 377 13.29 -13.46 11.10
CA GLU A 377 13.98 -14.62 11.70
C GLU A 377 15.12 -14.22 12.65
N THR A 378 15.69 -13.02 12.46
CA THR A 378 16.80 -12.50 13.28
C THR A 378 16.35 -11.62 14.44
N THR A 379 15.04 -11.42 14.62
CA THR A 379 14.49 -10.53 15.64
C THR A 379 14.21 -11.24 16.98
N SER A 380 14.05 -10.44 18.04
CA SER A 380 13.57 -10.93 19.35
C SER A 380 12.22 -11.63 19.28
N TYR A 381 11.38 -11.29 18.28
CA TYR A 381 10.08 -11.92 18.07
C TYR A 381 10.20 -13.40 17.70
N ALA A 382 11.09 -13.74 16.76
CA ALA A 382 11.29 -15.12 16.33
C ALA A 382 11.87 -16.00 17.46
N THR A 383 12.84 -15.47 18.21
CA THR A 383 13.45 -16.15 19.36
C THR A 383 12.43 -16.45 20.47
N SER A 384 11.53 -15.51 20.74
CA SER A 384 10.47 -15.66 21.74
C SER A 384 9.40 -16.69 21.32
N ALA A 385 9.07 -16.76 20.03
CA ALA A 385 8.13 -17.75 19.50
C ALA A 385 8.68 -19.19 19.62
N LEU A 386 9.98 -19.39 19.39
CA LEU A 386 10.64 -20.69 19.55
C LEU A 386 10.63 -21.17 21.00
N THR A 387 10.90 -20.27 21.95
CA THR A 387 10.89 -20.61 23.38
C THR A 387 9.49 -20.88 23.92
N ALA A 388 8.45 -20.25 23.37
CA ALA A 388 7.07 -20.52 23.71
C ALA A 388 6.56 -21.87 23.17
N LYS A 389 7.08 -22.34 22.03
CA LYS A 389 6.72 -23.66 21.44
C LYS A 389 7.47 -24.84 22.06
N ALA A 390 8.57 -24.59 22.77
CA ALA A 390 9.39 -25.61 23.43
C ALA A 390 8.94 -25.92 24.87
N LYS A 391 7.92 -25.20 25.37
CA LYS A 391 7.23 -25.44 26.64
C LYS A 391 5.83 -25.96 26.34
#